data_AF-A0AAE5CPB7-F1
#
_entry.id   AF-A0AAE5CPB7-F1
#
_cell.length_a   1.000
_cell.length_b   1.000
_cell.length_c   1.000
_cell.angle_alpha   90.00
_cell.angle_beta   90.00
_cell.angle_gamma   90.00
#
_symmetry.space_group_name_H-M   'P 1'
#
loop_
_entity.id
_entity.type
_entity.pdbx_description
1 polymer ?
#
loop_
_entity_poly.entity_id
_entity_poly.type
_entity_poly.pdbx_seq_one_letter_code
_entity_poly.pdbx_strand_id
1 'polypeptide(L)'
;SLPPYDYYVMLGPKDPYLLSNRIARGLGDGVGAAIVDANDLGIAWAVGYSDRVDAKALEAAMADNPAVNQDQMTPIVLVRALEGRAGLLTSPR
;
A
#
# COMPACT_ATOMS: atom_id res chain seq x y z
N SER A 1 6.10 -14.25 -15.09
CA SER A 1 6.65 -13.56 -16.28
C SER A 1 5.52 -13.33 -17.26
N LEU A 2 5.29 -12.07 -17.63
CA LEU A 2 4.23 -11.60 -18.52
C LEU A 2 4.83 -10.97 -19.80
N PRO A 3 5.22 -11.77 -20.80
CA PRO A 3 5.67 -11.25 -22.08
C PRO A 3 4.57 -10.39 -22.75
N PRO A 4 4.92 -9.26 -23.40
CA PRO A 4 6.26 -8.76 -23.68
C PRO A 4 6.85 -7.84 -22.60
N TYR A 5 6.13 -7.59 -21.51
CA TYR A 5 6.43 -6.51 -20.55
C TYR A 5 7.63 -6.81 -19.63
N ASP A 6 8.09 -8.05 -19.61
CA ASP A 6 9.24 -8.54 -18.82
C ASP A 6 10.57 -7.86 -19.17
N TYR A 7 10.64 -7.21 -20.33
CA TYR A 7 11.83 -6.49 -20.81
C TYR A 7 11.71 -4.97 -20.67
N TYR A 8 10.61 -4.47 -20.10
CA TYR A 8 10.33 -3.05 -20.01
C TYR A 8 10.40 -2.58 -18.56
N VAL A 9 10.98 -1.41 -18.35
CA VAL A 9 10.90 -0.71 -17.07
C VAL A 9 9.61 0.10 -17.06
N MET A 10 8.75 -0.17 -16.08
CA MET A 10 7.59 0.70 -15.82
C MET A 10 8.04 1.90 -14.98
N LEU A 11 7.90 3.09 -15.55
CA LEU A 11 8.16 4.32 -14.83
C LEU A 11 7.06 4.53 -13.79
N GLY A 12 7.46 5.00 -12.61
CA GLY A 12 6.53 5.50 -11.61
C GLY A 12 5.70 6.68 -12.16
N PRO A 13 4.57 7.00 -11.51
CA PRO A 13 3.73 8.11 -11.91
C PRO A 13 4.50 9.45 -11.82
N LYS A 14 4.23 10.35 -12.78
CA LYS A 14 4.92 11.65 -12.89
C LYS A 14 4.75 12.55 -11.66
N ASP A 15 3.59 12.47 -11.01
CA ASP A 15 3.27 13.22 -9.79
C ASP A 15 2.49 12.30 -8.83
N PRO A 16 3.20 11.49 -8.02
CA PRO A 16 2.58 10.49 -7.16
C PRO A 16 1.71 11.14 -6.07
N TYR A 17 2.10 12.31 -5.52
CA TYR A 17 1.33 13.02 -4.50
C TYR A 17 0.00 13.57 -5.04
N LEU A 18 0.02 14.22 -6.21
CA LEU A 18 -1.21 14.68 -6.85
C LEU A 18 -2.12 13.50 -7.21
N LEU A 19 -1.53 12.41 -7.70
CA LEU A 19 -2.28 11.19 -8.01
C LEU A 19 -2.96 10.61 -6.76
N SER A 20 -2.22 10.42 -5.66
CA SER A 20 -2.77 9.91 -4.39
C SER A 20 -3.90 10.78 -3.86
N ASN A 21 -3.74 12.12 -3.90
CA ASN A 21 -4.81 13.03 -3.48
C ASN A 21 -6.06 12.93 -4.36
N ARG A 22 -5.92 12.74 -5.68
CA ARG A 22 -7.05 12.52 -6.58
C ARG A 22 -7.75 11.19 -6.30
N ILE A 23 -6.99 10.12 -6.05
CA ILE A 23 -7.54 8.81 -5.69
C ILE A 23 -8.33 8.91 -4.38
N ALA A 24 -7.74 9.49 -3.33
CA ALA A 24 -8.40 9.67 -2.04
C ALA A 24 -9.73 10.44 -2.17
N ARG A 25 -9.74 11.55 -2.94
CA ARG A 25 -10.97 12.31 -3.23
C ARG A 25 -12.03 11.47 -3.96
N GLY A 26 -11.62 10.60 -4.89
CA GLY A 26 -12.51 9.71 -5.62
C GLY A 26 -13.09 8.57 -4.76
N LEU A 27 -12.36 8.12 -3.73
CA LEU A 27 -12.80 7.09 -2.80
C LEU A 27 -13.76 7.61 -1.72
N GLY A 28 -13.75 8.93 -1.46
CA GLY A 28 -14.65 9.60 -0.52
C GLY A 28 -14.01 9.91 0.83
N ASP A 29 -14.78 10.58 1.69
CA ASP A 29 -14.29 11.05 2.98
C ASP A 29 -13.88 9.89 3.91
N GLY A 30 -12.80 10.10 4.65
CA GLY A 30 -12.26 9.12 5.59
C GLY A 30 -11.34 8.06 4.97
N VAL A 31 -11.17 8.03 3.64
CA VAL A 31 -10.27 7.09 2.96
C VAL A 31 -9.01 7.82 2.47
N GLY A 32 -7.85 7.38 2.94
CA GLY A 32 -6.55 7.79 2.42
C GLY A 32 -6.12 6.94 1.22
N ALA A 33 -5.21 7.46 0.40
CA ALA A 33 -4.61 6.71 -0.69
C ALA A 33 -3.11 6.96 -0.78
N ALA A 34 -2.36 5.96 -1.19
CA ALA A 34 -0.92 6.02 -1.39
C ALA A 34 -0.51 5.20 -2.62
N ILE A 35 0.56 5.64 -3.28
CA ILE A 35 1.32 4.83 -4.23
C ILE A 35 2.53 4.32 -3.46
N VAL A 36 2.70 3.00 -3.44
CA VAL A 36 3.77 2.33 -2.71
C VAL A 36 4.62 1.56 -3.70
N ASP A 37 5.93 1.76 -3.61
CA ASP A 37 6.92 0.89 -4.23
C ASP A 37 7.45 -0.05 -3.14
N ALA A 38 7.32 -1.35 -3.34
CA ALA A 38 7.70 -2.37 -2.36
C ALA A 38 8.46 -3.50 -3.04
N ASN A 39 9.43 -4.04 -2.33
CA ASN A 39 10.22 -5.19 -2.79
C ASN A 39 10.50 -6.15 -1.64
N ASP A 40 10.97 -7.34 -1.99
CA ASP A 40 11.14 -8.44 -1.03
C ASP A 40 12.43 -8.32 -0.18
N LEU A 41 13.14 -7.18 -0.26
CA LEU A 41 14.34 -6.89 0.54
C LEU A 41 14.02 -6.23 1.89
N GLY A 42 12.75 -6.20 2.29
CA GLY A 42 12.32 -5.58 3.56
C GLY A 42 12.15 -4.07 3.46
N ILE A 43 12.03 -3.52 2.25
CA ILE A 43 11.89 -2.08 2.01
C ILE A 43 10.62 -1.82 1.21
N ALA A 44 9.75 -1.00 1.80
CA ALA A 44 8.66 -0.34 1.09
C ALA A 44 8.82 1.18 1.23
N TRP A 45 8.42 1.89 0.18
CA TRP A 45 8.47 3.34 0.10
C TRP A 45 7.13 3.86 -0.39
N ALA A 46 6.48 4.72 0.41
CA ALA A 46 5.32 5.47 -0.02
C ALA A 46 5.77 6.63 -0.92
N VAL A 47 6.00 6.35 -2.21
CA VAL A 47 6.47 7.33 -3.21
C VAL A 47 5.51 8.50 -3.42
N GLY A 48 4.24 8.36 -3.04
CA GLY A 48 3.32 9.48 -2.82
C GLY A 48 2.08 9.06 -2.06
N TYR A 49 1.47 10.00 -1.36
CA TYR A 49 0.37 9.74 -0.46
C TYR A 49 -0.49 11.00 -0.24
N SER A 50 -1.77 10.79 0.08
CA SER A 50 -2.70 11.87 0.46
C SER A 50 -2.48 12.31 1.91
N ASP A 51 -2.93 13.51 2.27
CA ASP A 51 -2.72 14.14 3.59
C ASP A 51 -3.11 13.28 4.81
N ARG A 52 -4.05 12.33 4.66
CA ARG A 52 -4.55 11.47 5.75
C ARG A 52 -3.77 10.18 5.96
N VAL A 53 -2.70 9.95 5.20
CA VAL A 53 -1.89 8.72 5.29
C VAL A 53 -0.68 8.96 6.16
N ASP A 54 -0.50 8.13 7.18
CA ASP A 54 0.78 8.00 7.89
C ASP A 54 1.72 7.13 7.03
N ALA A 55 2.59 7.79 6.27
CA ALA A 55 3.53 7.13 5.37
C ALA A 55 4.47 6.16 6.11
N LYS A 56 4.93 6.51 7.31
CA LYS A 56 5.88 5.66 8.05
C LYS A 56 5.20 4.38 8.54
N ALA A 57 3.98 4.49 9.05
CA ALA A 57 3.21 3.33 9.46
C ALA A 57 2.87 2.42 8.26
N LEU A 58 2.55 3.03 7.10
CA LEU A 58 2.27 2.30 5.87
C LEU A 58 3.52 1.56 5.34
N GLU A 59 4.67 2.24 5.30
CA GLU A 59 5.94 1.65 4.88
C GLU A 59 6.33 0.48 5.78
N ALA A 60 6.17 0.62 7.10
CA ALA A 60 6.40 -0.47 8.04
C ALA A 60 5.45 -1.65 7.81
N ALA A 61 4.17 -1.39 7.54
CA ALA A 61 3.17 -2.42 7.28
C ALA A 61 3.36 -3.15 5.93
N MET A 62 4.07 -2.53 4.99
CA MET A 62 4.31 -3.05 3.64
C MET A 62 5.75 -3.54 3.42
N ALA A 63 6.62 -3.46 4.43
CA ALA A 63 8.06 -3.66 4.30
C ALA A 63 8.43 -5.04 3.72
N ASP A 64 7.69 -6.08 4.08
CA ASP A 64 7.87 -7.46 3.58
C ASP A 64 7.05 -7.76 2.31
N ASN A 65 6.51 -6.73 1.66
CA ASN A 65 5.72 -6.80 0.43
C ASN A 65 4.59 -7.86 0.49
N PRO A 66 3.65 -7.75 1.44
CA PRO A 66 2.69 -8.80 1.74
C PRO A 66 1.68 -9.07 0.61
N ALA A 67 1.51 -8.10 -0.29
CA ALA A 67 0.56 -8.21 -1.39
C ALA A 67 1.11 -8.98 -2.59
N VAL A 68 2.44 -8.98 -2.79
CA VAL A 68 3.17 -9.58 -3.92
C VAL A 68 2.55 -9.29 -5.29
N ASN A 69 3.12 -8.39 -6.08
CA ASN A 69 2.51 -7.97 -7.35
C ASN A 69 3.09 -8.63 -8.62
N GLN A 70 3.79 -9.77 -8.50
CA GLN A 70 4.34 -10.49 -9.67
C GLN A 70 3.21 -11.24 -10.41
N ASP A 71 3.25 -12.58 -10.45
CA ASP A 71 2.25 -13.38 -11.18
C ASP A 71 0.83 -13.28 -10.58
N GLN A 72 0.71 -12.80 -9.33
CA GLN A 72 -0.57 -12.63 -8.64
C GLN A 72 -1.40 -11.43 -9.13
N MET A 73 -0.74 -10.43 -9.73
CA MET A 73 -1.39 -9.21 -10.25
C MET A 73 -2.31 -8.52 -9.22
N THR A 74 -1.77 -8.18 -8.05
CA THR A 74 -2.47 -7.54 -6.92
C THR A 74 -2.08 -6.06 -6.72
N PRO A 75 -2.28 -5.17 -7.72
CA PRO A 75 -1.77 -3.80 -7.68
C PRO A 75 -2.56 -2.88 -6.72
N ILE A 76 -3.66 -3.36 -6.13
CA ILE A 76 -4.51 -2.60 -5.21
C ILE A 76 -4.61 -3.35 -3.89
N VAL A 77 -4.21 -2.68 -2.82
CA VAL A 77 -4.17 -3.23 -1.46
C VAL A 77 -5.01 -2.36 -0.54
N LEU A 78 -5.80 -2.99 0.34
CA LEU A 78 -6.49 -2.31 1.42
C LEU A 78 -5.69 -2.48 2.71
N VAL A 79 -5.12 -1.37 3.19
CA VAL A 79 -4.47 -1.33 4.50
C VAL A 79 -5.45 -0.77 5.51
N ARG A 80 -5.70 -1.53 6.58
CA ARG A 80 -6.60 -1.14 7.66
C ARG A 80 -5.82 -1.20 8.97
N ALA A 81 -5.75 -0.08 9.68
CA ALA A 81 -5.28 -0.08 11.05
C ALA A 81 -6.21 -0.95 11.89
N LEU A 82 -5.63 -1.90 12.63
CA LEU A 82 -6.38 -2.63 13.64
C LEU A 82 -6.52 -1.70 14.84
N GLU A 83 -7.74 -1.36 15.23
CA GLU A 83 -7.94 -0.81 16.58
C GLU A 83 -7.49 -1.87 17.58
N GLY A 84 -6.71 -1.46 18.57
CA GLY A 84 -6.16 -2.39 19.56
C GLY A 84 -7.27 -3.26 20.15
N ARG A 85 -7.15 -4.58 20.03
CA ARG A 85 -7.95 -5.52 20.83
C ARG A 85 -7.51 -5.40 22.29
N ALA A 86 -7.91 -4.33 22.96
CA ALA A 86 -8.00 -4.33 24.42
C ALA A 86 -9.25 -5.12 24.80
N GLY A 87 -9.10 -6.44 24.94
CA GLY A 87 -10.08 -7.31 25.59
C GLY A 87 -10.93 -8.18 24.65
N LEU A 88 -10.36 -9.25 24.12
CA LEU A 88 -11.12 -10.51 23.95
C LEU A 88 -10.18 -11.71 23.70
N LEU A 89 -9.33 -12.02 24.68
CA LEU A 89 -8.72 -13.35 24.81
C LEU A 89 -8.62 -13.70 26.30
N THR A 90 -9.77 -13.81 26.98
CA THR A 90 -9.85 -14.70 28.13
C THR A 90 -10.36 -16.02 27.61
N SER A 91 -9.48 -17.03 27.63
CA SER A 91 -9.80 -18.43 27.35
C SER A 91 -11.09 -18.85 28.08
N PRO A 92 -12.05 -19.53 27.43
CA PRO A 92 -12.96 -20.37 28.17
C PRO A 92 -12.14 -21.51 28.80
N ARG A 93 -12.48 -21.87 30.03
CA ARG A 93 -12.10 -23.15 30.61
C ARG A 93 -12.88 -24.27 29.92
#